data_AF-A0A2K5CJA5-F1
#
_entry.id   AF-A0A2K5CJA5-F1
#
_cell.length_a   1.000
_cell.length_b   1.000
_cell.length_c   1.000
_cell.angle_alpha   90.00
_cell.angle_beta   90.00
_cell.angle_gamma   90.00
#
_symmetry.space_group_name_H-M   'P 1'
#
loop_
_entity.id
_entity.type
_entity.pdbx_description
1 polymer ?
#
loop_
_entity_poly.entity_id
_entity_poly.type
_entity_poly.pdbx_seq_one_letter_code
_entity_poly.pdbx_strand_id
1 'polypeptide(L)'
;MMSSAAFPRWLSMGSPRTPARTVLFERERTGLTYRVPSLLPVPPGPTLLAFVEQRLSPDDAHAHRRWVAKVEMSKPGSWGALHVLGTAALAEHRSMNPCPVHDAGTGTVFLFFIAVLGHTPEAVQIATGRNAARLCCVTSHDAGLTWGSARDLTEEAIGSAVQGRWAGQVGRAGGQGRWAGHRWKFPFCPCLQPQGDQPSLSPGLSCAPRPSPTWLLYSHPVGRRARLHMGIRLSRSPLDPNSWTGPWVVYEGPSGYSDLASIVPAPGGGLVFACLFENGARTSYEEISFCTFSLRDVLENVPAGPEPPTPGDKPRGRCWPS
;
A
#
# COMPACT_ATOMS: atom_id res chain seq x y z
N MET A 1 23.49 -31.75 -48.85
CA MET A 1 22.92 -30.45 -48.45
C MET A 1 21.76 -30.72 -47.50
N MET A 2 21.98 -30.56 -46.19
CA MET A 2 20.89 -30.45 -45.21
C MET A 2 21.19 -29.23 -44.36
N SER A 3 20.26 -28.28 -44.43
CA SER A 3 20.34 -26.95 -43.83
C SER A 3 20.24 -27.06 -42.30
N SER A 4 21.26 -26.58 -41.60
CA SER A 4 21.23 -26.40 -40.15
C SER A 4 20.45 -25.12 -39.85
N ALA A 5 19.23 -25.27 -39.31
CA ALA A 5 18.44 -24.15 -38.82
C ALA A 5 19.11 -23.58 -37.56
N ALA A 6 19.67 -22.37 -37.69
CA ALA A 6 20.21 -21.61 -36.58
C ALA A 6 19.05 -21.23 -35.62
N PHE A 7 19.11 -21.73 -34.39
CA PHE A 7 18.28 -21.24 -33.29
C PHE A 7 18.59 -19.75 -33.06
N PRO A 8 17.58 -18.89 -32.83
CA PRO A 8 17.81 -17.50 -32.50
C PRO A 8 18.59 -17.42 -31.19
N ARG A 9 19.77 -16.83 -31.29
CA ARG A 9 20.69 -16.52 -30.21
C ARG A 9 19.97 -15.58 -29.25
N TRP A 10 19.52 -16.11 -28.11
CA TRP A 10 18.95 -15.31 -27.03
C TRP A 10 19.94 -14.19 -26.68
N LEU A 11 19.52 -12.95 -26.92
CA LEU A 11 20.24 -11.76 -26.48
C LEU A 11 20.51 -11.94 -24.98
N SER A 12 21.77 -11.75 -24.59
CA SER A 12 22.18 -11.71 -23.18
C SER A 12 21.27 -10.72 -22.45
N MET A 13 20.36 -11.24 -21.63
CA MET A 13 19.56 -10.41 -20.73
C MET A 13 20.56 -9.77 -19.76
N GLY A 14 20.71 -8.45 -19.85
CA GLY A 14 21.53 -7.71 -18.90
C GLY A 14 21.06 -7.99 -17.47
N SER A 15 21.94 -7.80 -16.50
CA SER A 15 21.58 -7.90 -15.08
C SER A 15 20.36 -7.02 -14.80
N PRO A 16 19.38 -7.49 -13.99
CA PRO A 16 18.20 -6.69 -13.65
C PRO A 16 18.63 -5.30 -13.15
N ARG A 17 18.06 -4.26 -13.73
CA ARG A 17 18.36 -2.88 -13.37
C ARG A 17 17.52 -2.50 -12.16
N THR A 18 18.16 -1.98 -11.12
CA THR A 18 17.44 -1.39 -9.98
C THR A 18 17.02 0.04 -10.35
N PRO A 19 15.78 0.46 -10.00
CA PRO A 19 15.32 1.80 -10.29
C PRO A 19 16.07 2.83 -9.42
N ALA A 20 16.25 4.04 -9.95
CA ALA A 20 16.81 5.14 -9.18
C ALA A 20 15.91 5.46 -7.97
N ARG A 21 16.53 5.76 -6.84
CA ARG A 21 15.88 5.91 -5.54
C ARG A 21 16.15 7.29 -4.97
N THR A 22 15.12 7.88 -4.36
CA THR A 22 15.22 9.09 -3.55
C THR A 22 14.79 8.75 -2.12
N VAL A 23 15.59 9.10 -1.12
CA VAL A 23 15.18 9.00 0.29
C VAL A 23 14.30 10.20 0.59
N LEU A 24 13.05 9.96 1.02
CA LEU A 24 12.09 11.03 1.36
C LEU A 24 12.07 11.34 2.85
N PHE A 25 12.23 10.30 3.67
CA PHE A 25 12.29 10.42 5.11
C PHE A 25 13.45 9.60 5.63
N GLU A 26 14.25 10.19 6.50
CA GLU A 26 15.38 9.55 7.14
C GLU A 26 15.23 9.66 8.64
N ARG A 27 15.55 8.58 9.36
CA ARG A 27 15.59 8.56 10.82
C ARG A 27 16.51 9.67 11.31
N GLU A 28 16.02 10.44 12.27
CA GLU A 28 16.77 11.56 12.82
C GLU A 28 17.71 11.11 13.94
N ARG A 29 18.76 11.91 14.16
CA ARG A 29 19.68 11.76 15.30
C ARG A 29 18.99 11.87 16.66
N THR A 30 17.86 12.57 16.72
CA THR A 30 16.99 12.71 17.90
C THR A 30 16.31 11.40 18.29
N GLY A 31 16.29 10.41 17.40
CA GLY A 31 15.57 9.14 17.58
C GLY A 31 14.23 9.08 16.85
N LEU A 32 13.75 10.21 16.29
CA LEU A 32 12.53 10.24 15.48
C LEU A 32 12.68 9.31 14.27
N THR A 33 11.68 8.44 14.08
CA THR A 33 11.60 7.50 12.98
C THR A 33 10.33 7.70 12.17
N TYR A 34 10.41 7.37 10.89
CA TYR A 34 9.30 7.47 9.96
C TYR A 34 8.91 6.08 9.49
N ARG A 35 7.62 5.72 9.61
CA ARG A 35 7.13 4.36 9.34
C ARG A 35 5.77 4.38 8.66
N VAL A 36 5.34 3.21 8.17
CA VAL A 36 4.00 3.00 7.58
C VAL A 36 3.74 3.96 6.40
N PRO A 37 4.47 3.80 5.28
CA PRO A 37 4.30 4.62 4.10
C PRO A 37 2.94 4.40 3.46
N SER A 38 2.33 5.48 2.98
CA SER A 38 1.19 5.46 2.07
C SER A 38 1.31 6.55 1.02
N LEU A 39 0.78 6.30 -0.17
CA LEU A 39 1.05 7.09 -1.37
C LEU A 39 -0.24 7.34 -2.16
N LEU A 40 -0.49 8.60 -2.52
CA LEU A 40 -1.69 8.99 -3.27
C LEU A 40 -1.35 9.94 -4.42
N PRO A 41 -1.54 9.51 -5.69
CA PRO A 41 -1.60 10.42 -6.82
C PRO A 41 -2.89 11.23 -6.78
N VAL A 42 -2.79 12.54 -7.03
CA VAL A 42 -3.93 13.47 -7.03
C VAL A 42 -4.06 14.13 -8.41
N PRO A 43 -4.94 13.62 -9.30
CA PRO A 43 -5.27 14.26 -10.58
C PRO A 43 -5.93 15.64 -10.39
N PRO A 44 -5.92 16.52 -11.40
CA PRO A 44 -5.37 16.35 -12.75
C PRO A 44 -3.86 16.68 -12.86
N GLY A 45 -3.24 17.14 -11.78
CA GLY A 45 -1.82 17.52 -11.76
C GLY A 45 -0.87 16.31 -11.63
N PRO A 46 0.45 16.52 -11.79
CA PRO A 46 1.47 15.51 -11.48
C PRO A 46 1.65 15.29 -9.96
N THR A 47 0.68 15.72 -9.15
CA THR A 47 0.79 15.78 -7.70
C THR A 47 0.78 14.38 -7.11
N LEU A 48 1.81 14.09 -6.33
CA LEU A 48 1.92 12.86 -5.55
C LEU A 48 2.10 13.24 -4.09
N LEU A 49 1.21 12.72 -3.24
CA LEU A 49 1.27 12.90 -1.80
C LEU A 49 1.81 11.63 -1.16
N ALA A 50 2.90 11.75 -0.42
CA ALA A 50 3.45 10.66 0.39
C ALA A 50 3.19 10.97 1.87
N PHE A 51 2.56 10.03 2.57
CA PHE A 51 2.25 10.12 3.98
C PHE A 51 2.97 9.04 4.78
N VAL A 52 3.46 9.40 5.96
CA VAL A 52 4.15 8.48 6.88
C VAL A 52 3.75 8.79 8.32
N GLU A 53 3.80 7.79 9.19
CA GLU A 53 3.77 7.98 10.64
C GLU A 53 5.11 8.52 11.12
N GLN A 54 5.07 9.57 11.95
CA GLN A 54 6.24 10.00 12.72
C GLN A 54 6.19 9.39 14.12
N ARG A 55 7.27 8.73 14.54
CA ARG A 55 7.36 8.03 15.82
C ARG A 55 8.57 8.50 16.62
N LEU A 56 8.43 8.49 17.95
CA LEU A 56 9.54 8.81 18.88
C LEU A 56 10.59 7.69 18.94
N SER A 57 10.19 6.47 18.57
CA SER A 57 11.08 5.33 18.38
C SER A 57 10.47 4.35 17.37
N PRO A 58 11.20 3.30 16.93
CA PRO A 58 10.66 2.28 16.04
C PRO A 58 9.41 1.55 16.56
N ASP A 59 9.17 1.57 17.88
CA ASP A 59 8.06 0.90 18.55
C ASP A 59 6.70 1.51 18.15
N ASP A 60 5.72 0.66 17.86
CA ASP A 60 4.35 1.04 17.52
C ASP A 60 3.65 1.83 18.65
N ALA A 61 3.99 1.55 19.92
CA ALA A 61 3.44 2.25 21.08
C ALA A 61 4.03 3.66 21.29
N HIS A 62 5.15 3.96 20.63
CA HIS A 62 5.82 5.26 20.66
C HIS A 62 5.51 6.15 19.44
N ALA A 63 4.47 5.82 18.67
CA ALA A 63 3.96 6.75 17.66
C ALA A 63 3.61 8.10 18.32
N HIS A 64 4.04 9.19 17.70
CA HIS A 64 3.88 10.53 18.28
C HIS A 64 2.38 10.87 18.35
N ARG A 65 1.94 11.55 19.42
CA ARG A 65 0.53 11.89 19.64
C ARG A 65 -0.10 12.79 18.55
N ARG A 66 0.61 13.22 17.51
CA ARG A 66 0.18 14.38 16.69
C ARG A 66 0.52 14.42 15.19
N TRP A 67 1.10 13.42 14.54
CA TRP A 67 1.73 13.72 13.24
C TRP A 67 1.67 12.60 12.19
N VAL A 68 1.01 12.93 11.07
CA VAL A 68 1.28 12.34 9.77
C VAL A 68 2.18 13.32 9.01
N ALA A 69 3.32 12.88 8.49
CA ALA A 69 4.19 13.74 7.69
C ALA A 69 3.85 13.59 6.21
N LYS A 70 3.71 14.73 5.51
CA LYS A 70 3.40 14.83 4.08
C LYS A 70 4.60 15.43 3.34
N VAL A 71 4.96 14.82 2.21
CA VAL A 71 5.78 15.49 1.18
C VAL A 71 5.03 15.45 -0.14
N GLU A 72 5.22 16.50 -0.94
CA GLU A 72 4.48 16.72 -2.18
C GLU A 72 5.43 16.80 -3.36
N MET A 73 5.14 16.03 -4.42
CA MET A 73 5.88 16.13 -5.68
C MET A 73 5.07 16.95 -6.68
N SER A 74 5.54 18.15 -7.02
CA SER A 74 4.92 19.02 -8.03
C SER A 74 5.57 18.90 -9.42
N LYS A 75 6.80 18.37 -9.47
CA LYS A 75 7.53 18.05 -10.71
C LYS A 75 8.19 16.68 -10.57
N PRO A 76 8.30 15.88 -11.65
CA PRO A 76 8.95 14.57 -11.57
C PRO A 76 10.33 14.64 -10.90
N GLY A 77 10.49 13.89 -9.81
CA GLY A 77 11.74 13.81 -9.06
C GLY A 77 12.02 14.97 -8.10
N SER A 78 11.14 15.97 -7.97
CA SER A 78 11.30 17.09 -7.03
C SER A 78 10.23 17.06 -5.95
N TRP A 79 10.66 16.79 -4.73
CA TRP A 79 9.82 16.75 -3.53
C TRP A 79 9.91 18.06 -2.76
N GLY A 80 8.77 18.54 -2.28
CA GLY A 80 8.65 19.71 -1.41
C GLY A 80 9.11 19.43 0.03
N ALA A 81 8.99 20.45 0.87
CA ALA A 81 9.32 20.34 2.29
C ALA A 81 8.40 19.35 3.02
N LEU A 82 8.90 18.78 4.11
CA LEU A 82 8.10 17.98 5.03
C LEU A 82 7.08 18.86 5.75
N HIS A 83 5.82 18.49 5.67
CA HIS A 83 4.73 19.14 6.39
C HIS A 83 4.15 18.20 7.43
N VAL A 84 4.02 18.67 8.66
CA VAL A 84 3.44 17.89 9.75
C VAL A 84 1.95 18.20 9.88
N LEU A 85 1.11 17.19 9.64
CA LEU A 85 -0.36 17.31 9.60
C LEU A 85 -0.95 17.24 11.01
N GLY A 86 -0.87 18.35 11.75
CA GLY A 86 -1.39 18.44 13.12
C GLY A 86 -2.91 18.32 13.23
N THR A 87 -3.64 18.54 12.13
CA THR A 87 -5.11 18.37 12.09
C THR A 87 -5.54 16.91 12.05
N ALA A 88 -4.66 15.99 11.61
CA ALA A 88 -4.89 14.55 11.57
C ALA A 88 -4.62 13.91 12.93
N ALA A 89 -5.26 14.43 13.98
CA ALA A 89 -5.07 13.97 15.35
C ALA A 89 -6.35 14.14 16.19
N LEU A 90 -6.51 13.28 17.19
CA LEU A 90 -7.48 13.44 18.28
C LEU A 90 -6.74 13.72 19.59
N ALA A 91 -7.34 14.53 20.46
CA ALA A 91 -6.76 14.87 21.75
C ALA A 91 -6.46 13.61 22.58
N GLU A 92 -5.27 13.54 23.19
CA GLU A 92 -4.77 12.38 23.96
C GLU A 92 -4.63 11.05 23.18
N HIS A 93 -4.78 11.05 21.87
CA HIS A 93 -4.56 9.86 21.04
C HIS A 93 -3.27 9.99 20.22
N ARG A 94 -2.73 8.85 19.77
CA ARG A 94 -1.69 8.80 18.75
C ARG A 94 -2.28 8.38 17.41
N SER A 95 -1.91 9.10 16.35
CA SER A 95 -2.36 8.83 14.98
C SER A 95 -1.46 7.79 14.31
N MET A 96 -2.06 6.79 13.68
CA MET A 96 -1.37 5.68 13.02
C MET A 96 -2.12 5.28 11.74
N ASN A 97 -1.47 4.51 10.88
CA ASN A 97 -1.99 3.93 9.64
C ASN A 97 -2.62 4.97 8.71
N PRO A 98 -1.83 5.93 8.16
CA PRO A 98 -2.34 6.84 7.16
C PRO A 98 -2.84 6.06 5.93
N CYS A 99 -4.08 6.35 5.52
CA CYS A 99 -4.77 5.70 4.41
C CYS A 99 -5.42 6.79 3.54
N PRO A 100 -4.65 7.40 2.62
CA PRO A 100 -5.13 8.46 1.75
C PRO A 100 -5.99 7.89 0.61
N VAL A 101 -7.06 8.59 0.27
CA VAL A 101 -8.01 8.24 -0.81
C VAL A 101 -8.39 9.51 -1.55
N HIS A 102 -8.40 9.46 -2.88
CA HIS A 102 -8.88 10.55 -3.72
C HIS A 102 -10.26 10.20 -4.29
N ASP A 103 -11.24 11.06 -4.06
CA ASP A 103 -12.54 10.98 -4.73
C ASP A 103 -12.50 11.77 -6.04
N ALA A 104 -12.47 11.06 -7.16
CA ALA A 104 -12.43 11.66 -8.49
C ALA A 104 -13.72 12.43 -8.86
N GLY A 105 -14.86 12.15 -8.22
CA GLY A 105 -16.11 12.83 -8.50
C GLY A 105 -16.15 14.25 -7.93
N THR A 106 -15.61 14.43 -6.73
CA THR A 106 -15.59 15.73 -6.03
C THR A 106 -14.22 16.43 -6.05
N GLY A 107 -13.15 15.72 -6.39
CA GLY A 107 -11.77 16.18 -6.23
C GLY A 107 -11.30 16.21 -4.78
N THR A 108 -12.08 15.67 -3.85
CA THR A 108 -11.75 15.68 -2.41
C THR A 108 -10.72 14.61 -2.10
N VAL A 109 -9.69 14.99 -1.33
CA VAL A 109 -8.74 14.06 -0.74
C VAL A 109 -9.16 13.75 0.68
N PHE A 110 -9.35 12.47 0.98
CA PHE A 110 -9.60 11.95 2.32
C PHE A 110 -8.32 11.31 2.84
N LEU A 111 -7.96 11.57 4.09
CA LEU A 111 -6.93 10.82 4.80
C LEU A 111 -7.59 10.14 5.98
N PHE A 112 -7.81 8.84 5.85
CA PHE A 112 -8.24 8.00 6.95
C PHE A 112 -7.04 7.60 7.79
N PHE A 113 -7.24 7.44 9.10
CA PHE A 113 -6.22 6.99 10.04
C PHE A 113 -6.88 6.39 11.28
N ILE A 114 -6.13 5.64 12.06
CA ILE A 114 -6.56 5.24 13.41
C ILE A 114 -5.96 6.17 14.46
N ALA A 115 -6.73 6.46 15.50
CA ALA A 115 -6.27 7.20 16.66
C ALA A 115 -6.38 6.31 17.90
N VAL A 116 -5.26 5.96 18.53
CA VAL A 116 -5.24 5.06 19.70
C VAL A 116 -4.99 5.85 20.98
N LEU A 117 -5.82 5.65 22.00
CA LEU A 117 -5.73 6.40 23.25
C LEU A 117 -4.36 6.19 23.95
N GLY A 118 -3.67 7.30 24.21
CA GLY A 118 -2.36 7.34 24.85
C GLY A 118 -1.34 6.38 24.21
N HIS A 119 -0.69 5.60 25.06
CA HIS A 119 0.32 4.60 24.66
C HIS A 119 -0.20 3.16 24.73
N THR A 120 -1.53 2.97 24.70
CA THR A 120 -2.14 1.64 24.85
C THR A 120 -1.64 0.69 23.74
N PRO A 121 -0.88 -0.37 24.07
CA PRO A 121 -0.37 -1.30 23.07
C PRO A 121 -1.48 -2.18 22.49
N GLU A 122 -1.32 -2.63 21.25
CA GLU A 122 -2.26 -3.57 20.62
C GLU A 122 -2.42 -4.86 21.44
N ALA A 123 -1.31 -5.41 21.94
CA ALA A 123 -1.31 -6.63 22.76
C ALA A 123 -2.21 -6.51 24.01
N VAL A 124 -2.26 -5.34 24.64
CA VAL A 124 -3.13 -5.10 25.81
C VAL A 124 -4.59 -5.04 25.40
N GLN A 125 -4.91 -4.43 24.27
CA GLN A 125 -6.28 -4.38 23.75
C GLN A 125 -6.78 -5.78 23.40
N ILE A 126 -5.93 -6.61 22.78
CA ILE A 126 -6.23 -8.02 22.47
C ILE A 126 -6.43 -8.81 23.77
N ALA A 127 -5.49 -8.73 24.72
CA ALA A 127 -5.53 -9.51 25.95
C ALA A 127 -6.72 -9.15 26.85
N THR A 128 -7.14 -7.88 26.87
CA THR A 128 -8.24 -7.41 27.71
C THR A 128 -9.59 -7.36 26.98
N GLY A 129 -9.60 -7.50 25.66
CA GLY A 129 -10.79 -7.31 24.82
C GLY A 129 -11.34 -5.87 24.82
N ARG A 130 -10.57 -4.89 25.32
CA ARG A 130 -10.96 -3.48 25.39
C ARG A 130 -10.31 -2.71 24.24
N ASN A 131 -11.14 -2.25 23.30
CA ASN A 131 -10.69 -1.45 22.17
C ASN A 131 -10.46 0.01 22.59
N ALA A 132 -9.26 0.53 22.31
CA ALA A 132 -8.86 1.92 22.56
C ALA A 132 -8.58 2.69 21.25
N ALA A 133 -8.80 2.06 20.10
CA ALA A 133 -8.63 2.65 18.78
C ALA A 133 -9.93 3.28 18.27
N ARG A 134 -9.79 4.47 17.67
CA ARG A 134 -10.83 5.20 16.95
C ARG A 134 -10.50 5.21 15.47
N LEU A 135 -11.52 5.13 14.61
CA LEU A 135 -11.37 5.39 13.19
C LEU A 135 -11.61 6.87 12.92
N CYS A 136 -10.66 7.53 12.26
CA CYS A 136 -10.70 8.97 12.03
C CYS A 136 -10.49 9.32 10.56
N CYS A 137 -10.91 10.53 10.18
CA CYS A 137 -10.68 11.09 8.86
C CYS A 137 -10.44 12.61 8.91
N VAL A 138 -9.50 13.09 8.10
CA VAL A 138 -9.40 14.51 7.70
C VAL A 138 -9.59 14.63 6.20
N THR A 139 -10.06 15.79 5.76
CA THR A 139 -10.37 16.05 4.34
C THR A 139 -9.63 17.29 3.84
N SER A 140 -9.28 17.26 2.57
CA SER A 140 -8.73 18.38 1.82
C SER A 140 -9.53 18.57 0.53
N HIS A 141 -9.85 19.83 0.23
CA HIS A 141 -10.58 20.22 -0.97
C HIS A 141 -9.68 20.96 -1.98
N ASP A 142 -8.37 20.99 -1.74
CA ASP A 142 -7.38 21.74 -2.51
C ASP A 142 -6.14 20.89 -2.81
N ALA A 143 -6.38 19.63 -3.23
CA ALA A 143 -5.34 18.67 -3.61
C ALA A 143 -4.31 18.35 -2.51
N GLY A 144 -4.72 18.43 -1.24
CA GLY A 144 -3.89 18.12 -0.08
C GLY A 144 -3.08 19.29 0.46
N LEU A 145 -3.28 20.53 -0.03
CA LEU A 145 -2.56 21.71 0.44
C LEU A 145 -3.00 22.10 1.85
N THR A 146 -4.31 22.16 2.11
CA THR A 146 -4.89 22.41 3.42
C THR A 146 -5.84 21.29 3.85
N TRP A 147 -6.00 21.12 5.16
CA TRP A 147 -6.73 20.01 5.76
C TRP A 147 -7.70 20.50 6.82
N GLY A 148 -8.93 20.01 6.77
CA GLY A 148 -9.95 20.25 7.79
C GLY A 148 -9.64 19.54 9.13
N SER A 149 -10.52 19.73 10.10
CA SER A 149 -10.42 19.08 11.42
C SER A 149 -10.70 17.58 11.35
N ALA A 150 -10.05 16.80 12.22
CA ALA A 150 -10.31 15.36 12.35
C ALA A 150 -11.77 15.09 12.76
N ARG A 151 -12.39 14.15 12.03
CA ARG A 151 -13.70 13.59 12.33
C ARG A 151 -13.52 12.18 12.87
N ASP A 152 -14.13 11.87 14.00
CA ASP A 152 -14.24 10.49 14.51
C ASP A 152 -15.42 9.79 13.80
N LEU A 153 -15.10 8.73 13.06
CA LEU A 153 -16.04 7.94 12.27
C LEU A 153 -16.34 6.58 12.94
N THR A 154 -15.87 6.36 14.17
CA THR A 154 -15.94 5.06 14.83
C THR A 154 -17.38 4.57 14.95
N GLU A 155 -18.28 5.40 15.48
CA GLU A 155 -19.69 5.02 15.62
C GLU A 155 -20.41 4.91 14.27
N GLU A 156 -20.09 5.78 13.31
CA GLU A 156 -20.72 5.76 11.97
C GLU A 156 -20.35 4.51 11.18
N ALA A 157 -19.07 4.11 11.20
CA ALA A 157 -18.57 3.01 10.38
C ALA A 157 -18.62 1.65 11.07
N ILE A 158 -18.51 1.61 12.41
CA ILE A 158 -18.37 0.38 13.19
C ILE A 158 -19.61 0.15 14.08
N GLY A 159 -20.35 1.21 14.43
CA GLY A 159 -21.55 1.11 15.27
C GLY A 159 -21.30 0.51 16.65
N SER A 160 -22.33 -0.10 17.24
CA SER A 160 -22.28 -0.73 18.57
C SER A 160 -21.35 -1.96 18.68
N ALA A 161 -20.72 -2.39 17.58
CA ALA A 161 -19.65 -3.39 17.60
C ALA A 161 -18.41 -2.93 18.41
N VAL A 162 -18.36 -1.66 18.82
CA VAL A 162 -17.38 -1.12 19.78
C VAL A 162 -17.57 -1.70 21.20
N GLN A 163 -18.80 -2.10 21.59
CA GLN A 163 -19.11 -2.60 22.95
C GLN A 163 -19.16 -4.13 23.06
N GLY A 164 -19.02 -4.85 21.93
CA GLY A 164 -18.99 -6.30 21.87
C GLY A 164 -17.59 -6.85 22.11
N ARG A 165 -17.49 -7.86 22.98
CA ARG A 165 -16.30 -8.67 23.27
C ARG A 165 -15.52 -8.95 21.97
N TRP A 166 -14.38 -8.27 21.76
CA TRP A 166 -13.41 -8.61 20.71
C TRP A 166 -12.68 -9.89 21.12
N ALA A 167 -13.40 -11.02 21.13
CA ALA A 167 -12.79 -12.33 21.07
C ALA A 167 -12.36 -12.53 19.62
N GLY A 168 -11.08 -12.84 19.41
CA GLY A 168 -10.46 -12.97 18.10
C GLY A 168 -11.32 -13.79 17.13
N GLN A 169 -11.90 -13.11 16.14
CA GLN A 169 -12.37 -13.75 14.93
C GLN A 169 -12.16 -12.83 13.73
N VAL A 170 -10.90 -12.42 13.55
CA VAL A 170 -10.35 -12.25 12.21
C VAL A 170 -10.30 -13.65 11.58
N GLY A 171 -11.37 -14.02 10.87
CA GLY A 171 -11.38 -15.11 9.90
C GLY A 171 -11.94 -16.46 10.36
N ARG A 172 -13.26 -16.62 10.20
CA ARG A 172 -13.83 -17.87 9.64
C ARG A 172 -15.08 -17.54 8.83
N ALA A 173 -14.86 -16.95 7.65
CA ALA A 173 -15.76 -17.10 6.52
C ALA A 173 -14.95 -17.81 5.43
N GLY A 174 -15.39 -19.00 5.02
CA GLY A 174 -14.72 -19.80 4.02
C GLY A 174 -14.74 -19.13 2.64
N GLY A 175 -13.66 -19.36 1.87
CA GLY A 175 -13.58 -19.00 0.45
C GLY A 175 -12.33 -18.18 0.09
N GLN A 176 -11.23 -18.89 -0.21
CA GLN A 176 -10.05 -18.52 -1.02
C GLN A 176 -9.34 -17.16 -0.81
N GLY A 177 -8.04 -17.23 -0.50
CA GLY A 177 -7.07 -16.14 -0.67
C GLY A 177 -6.69 -15.41 0.63
N ARG A 178 -5.71 -15.93 1.37
CA ARG A 178 -5.21 -15.35 2.63
C ARG A 178 -4.04 -14.41 2.32
N TRP A 179 -4.28 -13.10 2.37
CA TRP A 179 -3.26 -12.06 2.21
C TRP A 179 -2.75 -11.63 3.60
N ALA A 180 -1.45 -11.75 3.85
CA ALA A 180 -0.81 -11.26 5.06
C ALA A 180 -0.64 -9.74 4.95
N GLY A 181 -1.49 -9.02 5.65
CA GLY A 181 -1.48 -7.56 5.75
C GLY A 181 -2.70 -7.18 6.57
N HIS A 182 -2.48 -6.48 7.67
CA HIS A 182 -3.53 -6.00 8.57
C HIS A 182 -4.56 -5.23 7.74
N ARG A 183 -5.74 -5.82 7.49
CA ARG A 183 -6.79 -5.17 6.69
C ARG A 183 -7.98 -4.87 7.59
N TRP A 184 -8.18 -3.60 7.89
CA TRP A 184 -9.50 -3.05 8.17
C TRP A 184 -10.24 -2.95 6.83
N LYS A 185 -11.39 -3.62 6.72
CA LYS A 185 -12.30 -3.40 5.59
C LYS A 185 -13.11 -2.16 5.92
N PHE A 186 -12.92 -1.08 5.18
CA PHE A 186 -13.86 0.03 5.15
C PHE A 186 -15.15 -0.46 4.47
N PRO A 187 -16.29 -0.57 5.17
CA PRO A 187 -17.55 -0.74 4.46
C PRO A 187 -17.77 0.54 3.65
N PHE A 188 -17.91 0.38 2.34
CA PHE A 188 -18.42 1.43 1.46
C PHE A 188 -19.79 1.84 2.04
N CYS A 189 -19.92 3.08 2.54
CA CYS A 189 -21.20 3.59 3.02
C CYS A 189 -22.08 3.88 1.80
N PRO A 190 -23.22 3.20 1.60
CA PRO A 190 -24.07 3.40 0.42
C PRO A 190 -25.06 4.58 0.58
N CYS A 191 -24.91 5.43 1.60
CA CYS A 191 -25.87 6.49 1.93
C CYS A 191 -25.81 7.74 1.03
N LEU A 192 -24.97 7.76 -0.01
CA LEU A 192 -24.91 8.85 -1.00
C LEU A 192 -25.34 8.33 -2.38
N GLN A 193 -26.63 8.05 -2.55
CA GLN A 193 -27.26 8.05 -3.87
C GLN A 193 -28.54 8.90 -3.83
N PRO A 194 -28.77 9.81 -4.79
CA PRO A 194 -30.03 10.52 -4.90
C PRO A 194 -31.13 9.57 -5.39
N GLN A 195 -32.25 9.53 -4.67
CA GLN A 195 -33.46 8.82 -5.08
C GLN A 195 -34.04 9.46 -6.34
N GLY A 196 -34.11 8.69 -7.42
CA GLY A 196 -34.93 8.98 -8.59
C GLY A 196 -35.68 7.71 -8.98
N ASP A 197 -36.99 7.70 -8.74
CA ASP A 197 -37.92 6.64 -9.13
C ASP A 197 -38.08 6.57 -10.65
N GLN A 198 -38.10 5.37 -11.23
CA GLN A 198 -38.96 4.99 -12.38
C GLN A 198 -38.95 3.45 -12.62
N PRO A 199 -39.98 2.87 -13.26
CA PRO A 199 -40.41 1.49 -13.09
C PRO A 199 -39.88 0.48 -14.13
N SER A 200 -40.17 -0.78 -13.83
CA SER A 200 -39.82 -2.03 -14.51
C SER A 200 -40.20 -2.15 -16.00
N LEU A 201 -39.22 -2.52 -16.83
CA LEU A 201 -39.39 -3.23 -18.11
C LEU A 201 -38.23 -4.22 -18.32
N SER A 202 -38.56 -5.47 -18.63
CA SER A 202 -37.65 -6.52 -19.17
C SER A 202 -37.64 -6.46 -20.71
N PRO A 203 -36.86 -7.27 -21.46
CA PRO A 203 -35.51 -7.81 -21.28
C PRO A 203 -34.61 -7.49 -22.50
N GLY A 204 -33.29 -7.48 -22.35
CA GLY A 204 -32.37 -7.34 -23.49
C GLY A 204 -30.98 -7.83 -23.17
N LEU A 205 -30.51 -8.83 -23.94
CA LEU A 205 -29.15 -9.36 -23.88
C LEU A 205 -28.16 -8.24 -24.25
N SER A 206 -27.62 -7.55 -23.25
CA SER A 206 -26.50 -6.64 -23.43
C SER A 206 -25.20 -7.46 -23.43
N CYS A 207 -24.55 -7.54 -24.59
CA CYS A 207 -23.18 -8.02 -24.70
C CYS A 207 -22.30 -7.07 -23.88
N ALA A 208 -21.94 -7.47 -22.66
CA ALA A 208 -21.02 -6.72 -21.83
C ALA A 208 -19.67 -6.59 -22.57
N PRO A 209 -19.06 -5.39 -22.66
CA PRO A 209 -17.75 -5.24 -23.24
C PRO A 209 -16.77 -6.20 -22.53
N ARG A 210 -15.99 -6.96 -23.32
CA ARG A 210 -14.97 -7.86 -22.76
C ARG A 210 -14.07 -7.04 -21.83
N PRO A 211 -13.89 -7.44 -20.55
CA PRO A 211 -13.04 -6.71 -19.65
C PRO A 211 -11.64 -6.64 -20.26
N SER A 212 -11.10 -5.42 -20.39
CA SER A 212 -9.70 -5.21 -20.72
C SER A 212 -8.85 -6.01 -19.73
N PRO A 213 -7.76 -6.67 -20.19
CA PRO A 213 -6.93 -7.47 -19.30
C PRO A 213 -6.40 -6.59 -18.17
N THR A 214 -6.86 -6.86 -16.94
CA THR A 214 -6.38 -6.16 -15.75
C THR A 214 -5.19 -6.92 -15.22
N TRP A 215 -4.04 -6.26 -15.11
CA TRP A 215 -2.85 -6.83 -14.50
C TRP A 215 -2.73 -6.32 -13.06
N LEU A 216 -2.09 -7.10 -12.19
CA LEU A 216 -1.78 -6.70 -10.83
C LEU A 216 -0.28 -6.57 -10.63
N LEU A 217 0.12 -5.49 -9.97
CA LEU A 217 1.46 -5.30 -9.46
C LEU A 217 1.44 -5.43 -7.94
N TYR A 218 2.46 -6.05 -7.36
CA TYR A 218 2.57 -6.27 -5.92
C TYR A 218 3.99 -6.01 -5.43
N SER A 219 4.13 -5.16 -4.40
CA SER A 219 5.39 -4.88 -3.72
C SER A 219 5.43 -5.56 -2.35
N HIS A 220 6.52 -6.29 -2.07
CA HIS A 220 6.75 -6.90 -0.76
C HIS A 220 8.21 -7.36 -0.61
N PRO A 221 8.77 -7.38 0.61
CA PRO A 221 10.06 -8.04 0.89
C PRO A 221 10.10 -9.48 0.37
N VAL A 222 11.17 -9.88 -0.31
CA VAL A 222 11.27 -11.22 -0.94
C VAL A 222 11.98 -12.25 -0.07
N GLY A 223 12.63 -11.82 1.01
CA GLY A 223 13.31 -12.69 1.96
C GLY A 223 12.37 -13.73 2.58
N ARG A 224 12.78 -15.00 2.60
CA ARG A 224 11.96 -16.13 3.08
C ARG A 224 11.78 -16.17 4.61
N ARG A 225 12.78 -15.69 5.35
CA ARG A 225 12.84 -15.78 6.83
C ARG A 225 12.89 -14.43 7.53
N ALA A 226 13.15 -13.37 6.78
CA ALA A 226 13.29 -12.01 7.29
C ALA A 226 12.77 -11.03 6.23
N ARG A 227 12.35 -9.85 6.67
CA ARG A 227 11.91 -8.78 5.77
C ARG A 227 13.15 -8.15 5.11
N LEU A 228 13.58 -8.77 4.03
CA LEU A 228 14.75 -8.39 3.24
C LEU A 228 14.35 -8.28 1.77
N HIS A 229 15.01 -7.36 1.09
CA HIS A 229 14.95 -7.08 -0.34
C HIS A 229 13.54 -6.72 -0.82
N MET A 230 13.24 -5.43 -1.00
CA MET A 230 11.97 -5.00 -1.55
C MET A 230 11.87 -5.46 -3.00
N GLY A 231 10.81 -6.21 -3.33
CA GLY A 231 10.62 -6.75 -4.67
C GLY A 231 9.22 -6.50 -5.23
N ILE A 232 9.16 -6.46 -6.55
CA ILE A 232 7.95 -6.25 -7.35
C ILE A 232 7.59 -7.54 -8.08
N ARG A 233 6.33 -7.95 -7.99
CA ARG A 233 5.78 -9.09 -8.75
C ARG A 233 4.64 -8.62 -9.64
N LEU A 234 4.50 -9.29 -10.78
CA LEU A 234 3.44 -9.05 -11.75
C LEU A 234 2.54 -10.28 -11.85
N SER A 235 1.23 -10.06 -11.92
CA SER A 235 0.25 -11.07 -12.35
C SER A 235 -0.52 -10.54 -13.55
N ARG A 236 -0.49 -11.27 -14.66
CA ARG A 236 -1.20 -10.92 -15.89
C ARG A 236 -2.62 -11.51 -15.95
N SER A 237 -2.89 -12.48 -15.08
CA SER A 237 -4.18 -13.13 -14.88
C SER A 237 -4.48 -13.16 -13.37
N PRO A 238 -5.01 -12.07 -12.79
CA PRO A 238 -5.20 -11.94 -11.34
C PRO A 238 -6.03 -13.03 -10.67
N LEU A 239 -6.93 -13.66 -11.44
CA LEU A 239 -7.78 -14.76 -10.98
C LEU A 239 -7.04 -16.10 -10.94
N ASP A 240 -5.88 -16.22 -11.57
CA ASP A 240 -5.03 -17.41 -11.52
C ASP A 240 -3.91 -17.20 -10.48
N PRO A 241 -3.93 -17.95 -9.36
CA PRO A 241 -2.89 -17.88 -8.34
C PRO A 241 -1.48 -18.23 -8.83
N ASN A 242 -1.36 -18.91 -9.98
CA ASN A 242 -0.07 -19.28 -10.56
C ASN A 242 0.46 -18.25 -11.57
N SER A 243 -0.29 -17.17 -11.81
CA SER A 243 0.09 -16.13 -12.78
C SER A 243 1.18 -15.17 -12.25
N TRP A 244 1.52 -15.26 -10.96
CA TRP A 244 2.56 -14.42 -10.36
C TRP A 244 3.96 -14.77 -10.88
N THR A 245 4.69 -13.76 -11.33
CA THR A 245 6.10 -13.87 -11.70
C THR A 245 7.01 -14.05 -10.48
N GLY A 246 8.26 -14.46 -10.73
CA GLY A 246 9.35 -14.18 -9.78
C GLY A 246 9.47 -12.68 -9.47
N PRO A 247 10.12 -12.30 -8.36
CA PRO A 247 10.25 -10.90 -8.00
C PRO A 247 11.38 -10.21 -8.77
N TRP A 248 11.11 -8.99 -9.25
CA TRP A 248 12.15 -8.02 -9.55
C TRP A 248 12.54 -7.28 -8.26
N VAL A 249 13.77 -7.47 -7.79
CA VAL A 249 14.27 -6.80 -6.58
C VAL A 249 14.59 -5.34 -6.92
N VAL A 250 13.86 -4.41 -6.30
CA VAL A 250 14.03 -2.95 -6.50
C VAL A 250 14.91 -2.31 -5.43
N TYR A 251 15.12 -3.00 -4.31
CA TYR A 251 16.07 -2.62 -3.27
C TYR A 251 16.65 -3.85 -2.59
N GLU A 252 17.97 -3.89 -2.40
CA GLU A 252 18.64 -4.96 -1.65
C GLU A 252 18.91 -4.55 -0.20
N GLY A 253 18.54 -5.39 0.76
CA GLY A 253 18.77 -5.17 2.19
C GLY A 253 17.48 -5.12 3.02
N PRO A 254 17.56 -4.73 4.31
CA PRO A 254 16.40 -4.55 5.18
C PRO A 254 15.28 -3.75 4.50
N SER A 255 14.09 -4.33 4.43
CA SER A 255 12.93 -3.73 3.77
C SER A 255 11.67 -3.99 4.58
N GLY A 256 10.74 -3.03 4.62
CA GLY A 256 9.57 -3.10 5.49
C GLY A 256 8.26 -2.97 4.72
N TYR A 257 7.36 -2.14 5.26
CA TYR A 257 6.12 -1.78 4.58
C TYR A 257 6.38 -1.05 3.26
N SER A 258 5.43 -1.13 2.33
CA SER A 258 5.48 -0.44 1.04
C SER A 258 4.09 -0.07 0.57
N ASP A 259 3.99 0.95 -0.26
CA ASP A 259 2.77 1.31 -0.98
C ASP A 259 3.07 1.63 -2.46
N LEU A 260 2.16 1.23 -3.34
CA LEU A 260 2.29 1.35 -4.79
C LEU A 260 1.16 2.22 -5.36
N ALA A 261 1.52 3.09 -6.29
CA ALA A 261 0.55 3.88 -7.03
C ALA A 261 0.87 3.93 -8.52
N SER A 262 -0.16 3.88 -9.37
CA SER A 262 -0.02 4.15 -10.79
C SER A 262 -0.10 5.65 -11.05
N ILE A 263 0.91 6.18 -11.74
CA ILE A 263 0.99 7.58 -12.17
C ILE A 263 0.63 7.60 -13.66
N VAL A 264 -0.47 8.29 -14.01
CA VAL A 264 -1.08 8.27 -15.35
C VAL A 264 -0.74 9.54 -16.13
N PRO A 265 -0.46 9.41 -17.44
CA PRO A 265 0.81 8.95 -17.98
C PRO A 265 1.85 10.09 -18.08
N ALA A 266 3.14 9.73 -18.08
CA ALA A 266 4.20 10.63 -18.49
C ALA A 266 3.99 11.12 -19.94
N PRO A 267 4.55 12.28 -20.35
CA PRO A 267 4.56 12.69 -21.75
C PRO A 267 5.16 11.57 -22.62
N GLY A 268 4.33 10.87 -23.39
CA GLY A 268 4.73 9.64 -24.11
C GLY A 268 3.83 8.42 -23.91
N GLY A 269 2.80 8.49 -23.06
CA GLY A 269 1.71 7.50 -23.02
C GLY A 269 2.04 6.16 -22.33
N GLY A 270 3.21 6.04 -21.71
CA GLY A 270 3.58 4.85 -20.94
C GLY A 270 3.01 4.85 -19.51
N LEU A 271 2.65 3.66 -19.01
CA LEU A 271 2.29 3.46 -17.60
C LEU A 271 3.55 3.56 -16.73
N VAL A 272 3.52 4.47 -15.75
CA VAL A 272 4.56 4.64 -14.74
C VAL A 272 3.97 4.30 -13.38
N PHE A 273 4.77 3.63 -12.56
CA PHE A 273 4.42 3.29 -11.20
C PHE A 273 5.38 4.00 -10.24
N ALA A 274 4.84 4.39 -9.10
CA ALA A 274 5.62 4.83 -7.95
C ALA A 274 5.53 3.80 -6.84
N CYS A 275 6.64 3.59 -6.15
CA CYS A 275 6.75 2.76 -4.98
C CYS A 275 7.37 3.57 -3.85
N LEU A 276 6.67 3.63 -2.71
CA LEU A 276 7.17 4.21 -1.47
C LEU A 276 7.37 3.06 -0.47
N PHE A 277 8.54 2.93 0.13
CA PHE A 277 8.83 1.77 0.98
C PHE A 277 9.82 2.05 2.09
N GLU A 278 9.65 1.33 3.19
CA GLU A 278 10.57 1.28 4.34
C GLU A 278 11.83 0.49 3.98
N ASN A 279 13.00 1.01 4.32
CA ASN A 279 14.27 0.34 4.10
C ASN A 279 15.38 0.82 5.06
N GLY A 280 16.56 0.20 4.94
CA GLY A 280 17.79 0.75 5.53
C GLY A 280 19.00 -0.13 5.30
N ALA A 281 20.16 0.30 5.81
CA ALA A 281 21.40 -0.45 5.71
C ALA A 281 21.46 -1.58 6.74
N ARG A 282 20.94 -1.34 7.96
CA ARG A 282 20.97 -2.32 9.06
C ARG A 282 19.57 -2.79 9.46
N THR A 283 18.61 -1.88 9.46
CA THR A 283 17.21 -2.12 9.85
C THR A 283 16.26 -1.49 8.85
N SER A 284 15.03 -2.00 8.74
CA SER A 284 14.10 -1.53 7.71
C SER A 284 13.44 -0.18 8.03
N TYR A 285 13.70 0.41 9.18
CA TYR A 285 13.05 1.65 9.65
C TYR A 285 14.04 2.82 9.77
N GLU A 286 15.13 2.77 9.00
CA GLU A 286 16.10 3.87 8.91
C GLU A 286 15.63 4.92 7.90
N GLU A 287 15.02 4.49 6.80
CA GLU A 287 14.62 5.34 5.69
C GLU A 287 13.24 4.95 5.16
N ILE A 288 12.55 5.92 4.58
CA ILE A 288 11.46 5.68 3.63
C ILE A 288 11.89 6.23 2.27
N SER A 289 12.01 5.30 1.33
CA SER A 289 12.49 5.56 -0.01
C SER A 289 11.37 5.57 -1.02
N PHE A 290 11.57 6.39 -2.04
CA PHE A 290 10.73 6.49 -3.21
C PHE A 290 11.50 6.08 -4.46
N CYS A 291 10.87 5.29 -5.32
CA CYS A 291 11.34 5.05 -6.67
C CYS A 291 10.17 5.04 -7.66
N THR A 292 10.51 5.30 -8.92
CA THR A 292 9.58 5.17 -10.05
C THR A 292 10.13 4.21 -11.08
N PHE A 293 9.24 3.48 -11.73
CA PHE A 293 9.59 2.58 -12.83
C PHE A 293 8.40 2.45 -13.80
N SER A 294 8.71 2.18 -15.06
CA SER A 294 7.71 1.98 -16.11
C SER A 294 7.22 0.54 -16.19
N LEU A 295 6.10 0.31 -16.87
CA LEU A 295 5.67 -1.05 -17.21
C LEU A 295 6.74 -1.79 -18.05
N ARG A 296 7.50 -1.08 -18.89
CA ARG A 296 8.62 -1.67 -19.63
C ARG A 296 9.67 -2.21 -18.69
N ASP A 297 10.08 -1.42 -17.69
CA ASP A 297 11.06 -1.86 -16.69
C ASP A 297 10.55 -3.09 -15.94
N VAL A 298 9.27 -3.12 -15.55
CA VAL A 298 8.67 -4.31 -14.92
C VAL A 298 8.81 -5.53 -15.84
N LEU A 299 8.39 -5.42 -17.09
CA LEU A 299 8.39 -6.54 -18.04
C LEU A 299 9.80 -7.05 -18.38
N GLU A 300 10.80 -6.18 -18.40
CA GLU A 300 12.20 -6.54 -18.67
C GLU A 300 12.88 -7.19 -17.46
N ASN A 301 12.45 -6.87 -16.24
CA ASN A 301 13.14 -7.30 -15.02
C ASN A 301 12.41 -8.41 -14.24
N VAL A 302 11.10 -8.62 -14.44
CA VAL A 302 10.41 -9.76 -13.81
C VAL A 302 10.79 -11.07 -14.51
N PRO A 303 11.26 -12.10 -13.78
CA PRO A 303 11.57 -13.39 -14.38
C PRO A 303 10.35 -14.02 -15.06
N ALA A 304 10.55 -14.50 -16.28
CA ALA A 304 9.54 -15.25 -17.02
C ALA A 304 9.38 -16.66 -16.42
N GLY A 305 8.50 -16.79 -15.44
CA GLY A 305 8.09 -18.08 -14.87
C GLY A 305 8.13 -18.11 -13.33
N PRO A 306 7.44 -19.09 -12.71
CA PRO A 306 7.58 -19.35 -11.29
C PRO A 306 9.02 -19.77 -10.97
N GLU A 307 9.57 -19.25 -9.87
CA GLU A 307 10.93 -19.58 -9.42
C GLU A 307 11.05 -21.11 -9.21
N PRO A 308 12.07 -21.78 -9.79
CA PRO A 308 12.27 -23.20 -9.55
C PRO A 308 12.57 -23.46 -8.06
N PRO A 309 12.12 -24.59 -7.51
CA PRO A 309 12.42 -24.98 -6.13
C PRO A 309 13.94 -25.10 -5.93
N THR A 310 14.49 -24.39 -4.94
CA THR A 310 15.90 -24.50 -4.56
C THR A 310 16.21 -25.90 -3.97
N PRO A 311 17.39 -26.50 -4.22
CA PRO A 311 17.77 -27.79 -3.64
C PRO A 311 17.73 -27.71 -2.11
N GLY A 312 16.77 -28.39 -1.49
CA GLY A 312 16.48 -28.29 -0.06
C GLY A 312 14.99 -28.18 0.28
N ASP A 313 14.12 -28.02 -0.73
CA ASP A 313 12.68 -28.03 -0.56
C ASP A 313 12.20 -29.38 -0.01
N LYS A 314 11.77 -29.39 1.26
CA LYS A 314 10.90 -30.45 1.77
C LYS A 314 9.58 -30.41 0.99
N PRO A 315 8.96 -31.56 0.69
CA PRO A 315 7.64 -31.59 0.06
C PRO A 315 6.69 -30.68 0.86
N ARG A 316 5.76 -30.00 0.16
CA ARG A 316 4.77 -29.09 0.74
C ARG A 316 3.91 -29.82 1.78
N GLY A 317 4.46 -29.97 2.98
CA GLY A 317 3.78 -30.41 4.17
C GLY A 317 2.79 -29.32 4.54
N ARG A 318 1.54 -29.73 4.79
CA ARG A 318 0.49 -28.87 5.31
C ARG A 318 1.07 -28.15 6.54
N CYS A 319 1.26 -26.84 6.42
CA CYS A 319 1.63 -26.00 7.55
C CYS A 319 0.46 -26.03 8.53
N TRP A 320 0.63 -26.74 9.64
CA TRP A 320 -0.24 -26.67 10.79
C TRP A 320 0.19 -25.47 11.62
N PRO A 321 -0.71 -24.53 11.96
CA PRO A 321 -0.37 -23.37 12.78
C PRO A 321 -0.14 -23.80 14.24
N SER A 322 0.90 -23.21 14.84
CA SER A 322 1.15 -23.16 16.29
C SER A 322 0.24 -22.12 16.93
#